data_AF-A0A3S0ZSB6-F1
#
_entry.id   AF-A0A3S0ZSB6-F1
#
_cell.length_a   1.000
_cell.length_b   1.000
_cell.length_c   1.000
_cell.angle_alpha   90.00
_cell.angle_beta   90.00
_cell.angle_gamma   90.00
#
_symmetry.space_group_name_H-M   'P 1'
#
loop_
_entity.id
_entity.type
_entity.pdbx_description
1 polymer ?
#
loop_
_entity_poly.entity_id
_entity_poly.type
_entity_poly.pdbx_seq_one_letter_code
_entity_poly.pdbx_strand_id
1 'polypeptide(L)'
;MIRAMPKTYKFLTEELNSFDFTMHGQSGDNTLPNMLPLLSAYTHNEVNKWWDSKHPQDVFELIWRDFERAGYRTLYSEDDPKGGGFYWGGRNFIHPQTSYWNRPLELALVESGFVRRNAFCFGPRSVSEYQLDYLVRFLDTFPSDPVSGMTMITAITHDEINNARMIDEHVLNFYKQLMEKNHLKKSLVIFFSDHGSRWGKIRETYNGIVESRNPFLVLTFPPWFLKKYPNISRTLDSNTRRLTSHADTRQMLLDLLYFGAETPTPPFRGSHGVSLFSEISTHRTCEEASIPKAECLCGKNVERYLDHSAPEVPALANALLAAIKRRSDPKNCQEYSLDKVIMVGLLAKAAKQKNSAQKVYSVRVKVRPGGAIFEGTVTAGTDDKETKVSDYIERLSKYKGEVECQPTSKEQIFCYCKGNKMK
;
A
#
# COMPACT_ATOMS: atom_id res chain seq x y z
N MET A 1 -2.80 4.52 11.10
CA MET A 1 -3.14 5.89 11.54
C MET A 1 -3.80 5.89 12.93
N ILE A 2 -5.02 5.38 13.13
CA ILE A 2 -5.77 5.43 14.40
C ILE A 2 -4.94 5.11 15.65
N ARG A 3 -4.24 3.97 15.67
CA ARG A 3 -3.44 3.54 16.85
C ARG A 3 -2.09 4.22 16.99
N ALA A 4 -1.52 4.74 15.91
CA ALA A 4 -0.14 5.22 15.88
C ALA A 4 -0.05 6.74 15.89
N MET A 5 -1.01 7.43 15.27
CA MET A 5 -1.06 8.88 15.14
C MET A 5 -2.42 9.43 15.63
N PRO A 6 -2.81 9.16 16.88
CA PRO A 6 -4.13 9.53 17.39
C PRO A 6 -4.36 11.04 17.42
N LYS A 7 -3.32 11.87 17.65
CA LYS A 7 -3.49 13.33 17.70
C LYS A 7 -3.81 13.88 16.31
N THR A 8 -3.07 13.45 15.29
CA THR A 8 -3.33 13.79 13.89
C THR A 8 -4.70 13.27 13.46
N TYR A 9 -5.02 12.01 13.75
CA TYR A 9 -6.30 11.42 13.36
C TYR A 9 -7.47 12.24 13.90
N LYS A 10 -7.45 12.55 15.20
CA LYS A 10 -8.46 13.38 15.86
C LYS A 10 -8.60 14.75 15.20
N PHE A 11 -7.48 15.42 14.90
CA PHE A 11 -7.50 16.72 14.25
C PHE A 11 -8.14 16.64 12.84
N LEU A 12 -7.79 15.62 12.05
CA LEU A 12 -8.37 15.43 10.73
C LEU A 12 -9.88 15.17 10.80
N THR A 13 -10.32 14.27 11.67
CA THR A 13 -11.72 13.84 11.69
C THR A 13 -12.64 14.81 12.42
N GLU A 14 -12.20 15.42 13.52
CA GLU A 14 -13.05 16.26 14.38
C GLU A 14 -12.94 17.75 14.02
N GLU A 15 -11.75 18.26 13.68
CA GLU A 15 -11.55 19.69 13.41
C GLU A 15 -11.68 20.00 11.92
N LEU A 16 -11.06 19.20 11.05
CA LEU A 16 -11.07 19.43 9.60
C LEU A 16 -12.24 18.76 8.89
N ASN A 17 -13.00 17.89 9.57
CA ASN A 17 -14.07 17.08 8.98
C ASN A 17 -13.60 16.32 7.72
N SER A 18 -12.38 15.80 7.75
CA SER A 18 -11.77 15.05 6.65
C SER A 18 -12.50 13.72 6.43
N PHE A 19 -12.55 13.27 5.17
CA PHE A 19 -13.15 11.99 4.79
C PHE A 19 -12.14 10.85 4.97
N ASP A 20 -12.38 9.97 5.94
CA ASP A 20 -11.58 8.76 6.19
C ASP A 20 -12.13 7.55 5.42
N PHE A 21 -11.45 7.14 4.35
CA PHE A 21 -11.83 5.99 3.54
C PHE A 21 -11.39 4.69 4.20
N THR A 22 -12.17 4.25 5.19
CA THR A 22 -11.88 3.10 6.07
C THR A 22 -11.82 1.73 5.39
N MET A 23 -12.20 1.65 4.11
CA MET A 23 -12.23 0.42 3.31
C MET A 23 -11.37 0.54 2.04
N HIS A 24 -10.33 1.36 2.07
CA HIS A 24 -9.41 1.54 0.95
C HIS A 24 -8.43 0.36 0.83
N GLY A 25 -8.42 -0.32 -0.30
CA GLY A 25 -7.63 -1.52 -0.52
C GLY A 25 -6.36 -1.28 -1.34
N GLN A 26 -5.30 -1.99 -0.98
CA GLN A 26 -4.05 -1.98 -1.74
C GLN A 26 -4.14 -2.83 -3.03
N SER A 27 -3.39 -2.43 -4.06
CA SER A 27 -3.27 -3.13 -5.34
C SER A 27 -2.03 -4.04 -5.43
N GLY A 28 -1.19 -4.09 -4.41
CA GLY A 28 -0.09 -5.06 -4.31
C GLY A 28 0.67 -5.01 -2.99
N ASP A 29 1.65 -5.91 -2.83
CA ASP A 29 2.41 -6.07 -1.58
C ASP A 29 3.48 -4.98 -1.33
N ASN A 30 3.87 -4.16 -2.31
CA ASN A 30 4.90 -3.12 -2.13
C ASN A 30 4.56 -1.81 -2.85
N THR A 31 5.43 -0.81 -2.77
CA THR A 31 5.14 0.55 -3.26
C THR A 31 4.78 0.61 -4.74
N LEU A 32 5.59 0.02 -5.62
CA LEU A 32 5.39 0.15 -7.07
C LEU A 32 3.96 -0.27 -7.53
N PRO A 33 3.45 -1.48 -7.21
CA PRO A 33 2.12 -1.90 -7.65
C PRO A 33 0.96 -1.08 -7.07
N ASN A 34 1.19 -0.32 -6.00
CA ASN A 34 0.19 0.60 -5.42
C ASN A 34 0.27 2.00 -6.01
N MET A 35 1.49 2.48 -6.28
CA MET A 35 1.71 3.80 -6.88
C MET A 35 1.37 3.83 -8.37
N LEU A 36 1.55 2.71 -9.10
CA LEU A 36 1.19 2.62 -10.52
C LEU A 36 -0.28 2.97 -10.80
N PRO A 37 -1.28 2.36 -10.14
CA PRO A 37 -2.69 2.72 -10.37
C PRO A 37 -3.06 4.11 -9.84
N LEU A 38 -2.31 4.67 -8.87
CA LEU A 38 -2.51 6.05 -8.40
C LEU A 38 -2.02 7.07 -9.44
N LEU A 39 -0.83 6.82 -9.99
CA LEU A 39 -0.14 7.79 -10.83
C LEU A 39 -0.32 7.52 -12.33
N SER A 40 -0.72 6.34 -12.75
CA SER A 40 -0.88 5.95 -14.15
C SER A 40 -2.20 5.22 -14.39
N ALA A 41 -2.51 4.99 -15.66
CA ALA A 41 -3.69 4.25 -16.08
C ALA A 41 -3.58 2.72 -15.93
N TYR A 42 -2.47 2.19 -15.38
CA TYR A 42 -2.12 0.78 -15.46
C TYR A 42 -1.94 0.11 -14.09
N THR A 43 -2.24 -1.18 -14.06
CA THR A 43 -1.87 -2.09 -12.97
C THR A 43 -0.46 -2.67 -13.19
N HIS A 44 0.18 -3.11 -12.11
CA HIS A 44 1.50 -3.76 -12.20
C HIS A 44 1.51 -5.01 -13.10
N ASN A 45 0.40 -5.76 -13.13
CA ASN A 45 0.30 -6.96 -13.98
C ASN A 45 0.25 -6.63 -15.47
N GLU A 46 -0.31 -5.49 -15.84
CA GLU A 46 -0.34 -5.05 -17.24
C GLU A 46 1.02 -4.57 -17.68
N VAL A 47 1.67 -3.73 -16.89
CA VAL A 47 2.98 -3.17 -17.24
C VAL A 47 4.04 -4.28 -17.33
N ASN A 48 3.97 -5.32 -16.49
CA ASN A 48 4.90 -6.46 -16.56
C ASN A 48 4.84 -7.27 -17.87
N LYS A 49 3.84 -7.04 -18.73
CA LYS A 49 3.76 -7.70 -20.05
C LYS A 49 4.65 -7.03 -21.09
N TRP A 50 5.07 -5.78 -20.87
CA TRP A 50 5.76 -4.98 -21.88
C TRP A 50 6.88 -4.09 -21.33
N TRP A 51 6.88 -3.77 -20.04
CA TRP A 51 7.93 -2.96 -19.39
C TRP A 51 9.00 -3.85 -18.78
N ASP A 52 10.26 -3.61 -19.19
CA ASP A 52 11.42 -4.18 -18.52
C ASP A 52 11.96 -3.21 -17.47
N SER A 53 11.68 -3.51 -16.20
CA SER A 53 12.10 -2.70 -15.07
C SER A 53 13.64 -2.70 -14.82
N LYS A 54 14.43 -3.50 -15.56
CA LYS A 54 15.90 -3.53 -15.45
C LYS A 54 16.60 -2.41 -16.21
N HIS A 55 15.89 -1.73 -17.09
CA HIS A 55 16.47 -0.68 -17.92
C HIS A 55 15.81 0.68 -17.60
N PRO A 56 16.60 1.76 -17.45
CA PRO A 56 16.04 3.09 -17.27
C PRO A 56 15.18 3.51 -18.46
N GLN A 57 13.90 3.85 -18.22
CA GLN A 57 12.95 4.22 -19.27
C GLN A 57 11.81 5.09 -18.70
N ASP A 58 11.31 6.04 -19.50
CA ASP A 58 10.18 6.91 -19.17
C ASP A 58 8.90 6.44 -19.86
N VAL A 59 8.44 5.24 -19.51
CA VAL A 59 7.34 4.56 -20.22
C VAL A 59 5.94 4.96 -19.77
N PHE A 60 5.82 5.66 -18.65
CA PHE A 60 4.52 5.98 -18.04
C PHE A 60 4.13 7.43 -18.31
N GLU A 61 2.93 7.63 -18.85
CA GLU A 61 2.22 8.91 -18.75
C GLU A 61 1.67 9.04 -17.33
N LEU A 62 2.53 9.52 -16.42
CA LEU A 62 2.15 9.75 -15.02
C LEU A 62 1.25 10.99 -14.90
N ILE A 63 0.35 10.98 -13.92
CA ILE A 63 -0.65 12.02 -13.69
C ILE A 63 -0.02 13.40 -13.46
N TRP A 64 1.23 13.44 -13.01
CA TRP A 64 2.00 14.69 -12.97
C TRP A 64 2.04 15.41 -14.31
N ARG A 65 2.17 14.68 -15.43
CA ARG A 65 2.13 15.28 -16.77
C ARG A 65 0.75 15.82 -17.12
N ASP A 66 -0.32 15.21 -16.60
CA ASP A 66 -1.68 15.74 -16.75
C ASP A 66 -1.81 17.09 -16.03
N PHE A 67 -1.33 17.18 -14.79
CA PHE A 67 -1.27 18.41 -14.02
C PHE A 67 -0.41 19.48 -14.70
N GLU A 68 0.78 19.14 -15.20
CA GLU A 68 1.64 20.09 -15.93
C GLU A 68 1.00 20.61 -17.21
N ARG A 69 0.33 19.75 -17.99
CA ARG A 69 -0.44 20.17 -19.17
C ARG A 69 -1.58 21.14 -18.83
N ALA A 70 -2.16 21.01 -17.64
CA ALA A 70 -3.15 21.93 -17.10
C ALA A 70 -2.55 23.20 -16.48
N GLY A 71 -1.22 23.39 -16.57
CA GLY A 71 -0.51 24.58 -16.07
C GLY A 71 -0.05 24.50 -14.63
N TYR A 72 -0.17 23.35 -13.96
CA TYR A 72 0.30 23.18 -12.58
C TYR A 72 1.81 23.03 -12.52
N ARG A 73 2.42 23.60 -11.47
CA ARG A 73 3.78 23.23 -11.06
C ARG A 73 3.70 21.96 -10.23
N THR A 74 4.46 20.93 -10.59
CA THR A 74 4.44 19.64 -9.89
C THR A 74 5.65 19.45 -9.00
N LEU A 75 5.45 18.84 -7.83
CA LEU A 75 6.51 18.44 -6.89
C LEU A 75 6.40 16.95 -6.58
N TYR A 76 7.52 16.23 -6.72
CA TYR A 76 7.72 14.92 -6.08
C TYR A 76 8.88 14.99 -5.09
N SER A 77 8.58 14.59 -3.86
CA SER A 77 9.51 14.60 -2.72
C SER A 77 9.53 13.23 -2.04
N GLU A 78 10.69 12.67 -1.72
CA GLU A 78 10.80 11.42 -0.94
C GLU A 78 11.96 11.44 0.05
N ASP A 79 11.86 10.72 1.17
CA ASP A 79 12.93 10.65 2.18
C ASP A 79 13.85 9.42 2.09
N ASP A 80 13.53 8.50 1.18
CA ASP A 80 14.35 7.33 0.88
C ASP A 80 14.59 7.20 -0.63
N PRO A 81 15.49 8.01 -1.21
CA PRO A 81 15.72 8.00 -2.64
C PRO A 81 16.32 6.67 -3.14
N LYS A 82 16.94 5.84 -2.29
CA LYS A 82 17.50 4.55 -2.72
C LYS A 82 16.49 3.40 -2.56
N GLY A 83 15.60 3.49 -1.57
CA GLY A 83 14.55 2.50 -1.27
C GLY A 83 13.19 2.78 -1.90
N GLY A 84 12.94 4.01 -2.36
CA GLY A 84 11.65 4.48 -2.88
C GLY A 84 11.15 3.71 -4.10
N GLY A 85 9.82 3.65 -4.25
CA GLY A 85 9.13 2.67 -5.11
C GLY A 85 9.51 2.66 -6.59
N PHE A 86 9.82 3.83 -7.18
CA PHE A 86 10.21 3.91 -8.59
C PHE A 86 11.70 3.66 -8.83
N TYR A 87 12.54 3.70 -7.79
CA TYR A 87 13.99 3.65 -7.92
C TYR A 87 14.64 2.42 -7.27
N TRP A 88 13.86 1.62 -6.54
CA TRP A 88 14.32 0.35 -5.97
C TRP A 88 14.72 -0.66 -7.06
N GLY A 89 15.85 -1.34 -6.85
CA GLY A 89 16.28 -2.46 -7.70
C GLY A 89 16.85 -2.07 -9.06
N GLY A 90 17.35 -0.82 -9.22
CA GLY A 90 17.96 -0.34 -10.46
C GLY A 90 16.97 0.20 -11.49
N ARG A 91 15.67 0.22 -11.14
CA ARG A 91 14.63 0.95 -11.88
C ARG A 91 14.97 2.43 -11.86
N ASN A 92 14.89 3.09 -13.00
CA ASN A 92 15.11 4.53 -13.04
C ASN A 92 14.25 5.16 -14.15
N PHE A 93 13.66 6.30 -13.86
CA PHE A 93 13.28 7.24 -14.89
C PHE A 93 14.54 7.90 -15.47
N ILE A 94 14.56 8.15 -16.77
CA ILE A 94 15.64 8.85 -17.48
C ILE A 94 15.57 10.35 -17.14
N HIS A 95 14.36 10.91 -17.16
CA HIS A 95 14.12 12.32 -16.87
C HIS A 95 13.36 12.52 -15.55
N PRO A 96 13.49 13.71 -14.91
CA PRO A 96 12.62 14.11 -13.80
C PRO A 96 11.15 14.01 -14.22
N GLN A 97 10.32 13.39 -13.37
CA GLN A 97 8.89 13.18 -13.67
C GLN A 97 7.99 14.32 -13.17
N THR A 98 8.58 15.31 -12.50
CA THR A 98 7.91 16.51 -11.99
C THR A 98 8.79 17.74 -12.22
N SER A 99 8.16 18.90 -12.35
CA SER A 99 8.81 20.20 -12.52
C SER A 99 9.79 20.52 -11.37
N TYR A 100 9.43 20.15 -10.15
CA TYR A 100 10.26 20.22 -8.96
C TYR A 100 10.49 18.81 -8.45
N TRP A 101 11.75 18.42 -8.33
CA TRP A 101 12.12 17.06 -7.96
C TRP A 101 13.25 17.10 -6.94
N ASN A 102 12.93 16.78 -5.69
CA ASN A 102 13.88 16.93 -4.57
C ASN A 102 15.00 15.87 -4.57
N ARG A 103 14.88 14.82 -5.38
CA ARG A 103 15.73 13.62 -5.29
C ARG A 103 17.23 13.90 -5.32
N PRO A 104 17.78 14.80 -6.19
CA PRO A 104 19.22 15.09 -6.16
C PRO A 104 19.69 15.61 -4.79
N LEU A 105 18.88 16.45 -4.14
CA LEU A 105 19.17 16.94 -2.79
C LEU A 105 19.10 15.81 -1.76
N GLU A 106 18.12 14.92 -1.84
CA GLU A 106 18.01 13.77 -0.93
C GLU A 106 19.16 12.79 -1.07
N LEU A 107 19.61 12.54 -2.31
CA LEU A 107 20.78 11.71 -2.54
C LEU A 107 22.02 12.32 -1.88
N ALA A 108 22.21 13.65 -2.02
CA ALA A 108 23.31 14.36 -1.36
C ALA A 108 23.20 14.32 0.18
N LEU A 109 21.99 14.43 0.75
CA LEU A 109 21.75 14.34 2.19
C LEU A 109 22.00 12.93 2.76
N VAL A 110 21.85 11.89 1.95
CA VAL A 110 22.09 10.49 2.33
C VAL A 110 23.55 10.06 2.12
N GLU A 111 24.31 10.77 1.28
CA GLU A 111 25.73 10.52 1.07
C GLU A 111 26.59 10.92 2.28
N SER A 112 27.65 10.15 2.53
CA SER A 112 28.54 10.38 3.67
C SER A 112 29.29 11.71 3.55
N GLY A 113 29.18 12.57 4.57
CA GLY A 113 30.00 13.77 4.71
C GLY A 113 29.30 15.10 4.44
N PHE A 114 28.08 15.10 3.89
CA PHE A 114 27.33 16.34 3.63
C PHE A 114 26.50 16.79 4.85
N VAL A 115 25.69 15.89 5.40
CA VAL A 115 24.95 16.10 6.66
C VAL A 115 25.14 14.90 7.57
N ARG A 116 25.30 15.14 8.87
CA ARG A 116 25.34 14.04 9.86
C ARG A 116 23.96 13.39 9.91
N ARG A 117 23.83 12.20 9.31
CA ARG A 117 22.65 11.37 9.44
C ARG A 117 22.76 10.50 10.69
N ASN A 118 21.76 10.55 11.56
CA ASN A 118 21.63 9.62 12.68
C ASN A 118 20.20 9.07 12.71
N ALA A 119 20.05 7.78 12.46
CA ALA A 119 18.74 7.13 12.30
C ALA A 119 17.82 7.91 11.33
N PHE A 120 16.72 8.46 11.85
CA PHE A 120 15.71 9.20 11.10
C PHE A 120 15.88 10.74 11.19
N CYS A 121 17.10 11.23 11.40
CA CYS A 121 17.39 12.66 11.50
C CYS A 121 18.47 13.12 10.51
N PHE A 122 18.29 14.32 9.95
CA PHE A 122 19.28 15.11 9.24
C PHE A 122 19.80 16.20 10.17
N GLY A 123 20.98 15.99 10.76
CA GLY A 123 21.48 16.83 11.84
C GLY A 123 20.50 16.81 13.03
N PRO A 124 20.02 17.98 13.51
CA PRO A 124 19.05 18.04 14.61
C PRO A 124 17.58 17.89 14.17
N ARG A 125 17.27 17.89 12.86
CA ARG A 125 15.88 17.81 12.38
C ARG A 125 15.49 16.38 12.02
N SER A 126 14.24 16.03 12.33
CA SER A 126 13.62 14.81 11.83
C SER A 126 13.51 14.85 10.31
N VAL A 127 13.80 13.73 9.64
CA VAL A 127 13.70 13.59 8.18
C VAL A 127 12.25 13.83 7.72
N SER A 128 11.26 13.33 8.48
CA SER A 128 9.84 13.53 8.17
C SER A 128 9.42 14.99 8.30
N GLU A 129 9.91 15.68 9.33
CA GLU A 129 9.64 17.11 9.52
C GLU A 129 10.26 17.96 8.39
N TYR A 130 11.47 17.60 7.97
CA TYR A 130 12.13 18.25 6.84
C TYR A 130 11.32 18.11 5.54
N GLN A 131 10.82 16.91 5.21
CA GLN A 131 9.98 16.70 4.02
C GLN A 131 8.69 17.51 4.06
N LEU A 132 8.01 17.56 5.21
CA LEU A 132 6.78 18.33 5.40
C LEU A 132 7.03 19.84 5.27
N ASP A 133 8.12 20.35 5.85
CA ASP A 133 8.55 21.76 5.69
C ASP A 133 8.88 22.09 4.23
N TYR A 134 9.53 21.16 3.51
CA TYR A 134 9.83 21.34 2.09
C TYR A 134 8.55 21.49 1.25
N LEU A 135 7.52 20.68 1.52
CA LEU A 135 6.21 20.80 0.87
C LEU A 135 5.53 22.15 1.21
N VAL A 136 5.57 22.61 2.46
CA VAL A 136 5.02 23.91 2.85
C VAL A 136 5.73 25.06 2.13
N ARG A 137 7.06 25.02 2.03
CA ARG A 137 7.84 26.02 1.28
C ARG A 137 7.50 26.04 -0.21
N PHE A 138 7.23 24.88 -0.80
CA PHE A 138 6.75 24.81 -2.18
C PHE A 138 5.41 25.53 -2.35
N LEU A 139 4.45 25.31 -1.44
CA LEU A 139 3.17 26.02 -1.43
C LEU A 139 3.33 27.54 -1.21
N ASP A 140 4.24 27.94 -0.32
CA ASP A 140 4.53 29.35 -0.03
C ASP A 140 5.21 30.08 -1.20
N THR A 141 6.02 29.37 -1.99
CA THR A 141 6.71 29.92 -3.16
C THR A 141 5.74 30.25 -4.30
N PHE A 142 4.63 29.49 -4.39
CA PHE A 142 3.64 29.60 -5.45
C PHE A 142 2.24 29.90 -4.89
N PRO A 143 2.04 31.06 -4.23
CA PRO A 143 0.78 31.35 -3.56
C PRO A 143 -0.39 31.57 -4.53
N SER A 144 -0.09 31.99 -5.77
CA SER A 144 -1.09 32.34 -6.79
C SER A 144 -1.10 31.39 -7.99
N ASP A 145 -0.10 30.52 -8.11
CA ASP A 145 -0.02 29.54 -9.20
C ASP A 145 -0.68 28.21 -8.78
N PRO A 146 -1.28 27.46 -9.71
CA PRO A 146 -1.74 26.11 -9.42
C PRO A 146 -0.54 25.18 -9.18
N VAL A 147 -0.62 24.38 -8.12
CA VAL A 147 0.46 23.47 -7.70
C VAL A 147 -0.07 22.09 -7.32
N SER A 148 0.71 21.06 -7.61
CA SER A 148 0.42 19.67 -7.24
C SER A 148 1.67 19.07 -6.63
N GLY A 149 1.64 18.76 -5.33
CA GLY A 149 2.79 18.23 -4.60
C GLY A 149 2.48 16.87 -4.00
N MET A 150 3.41 15.92 -4.14
CA MET A 150 3.38 14.62 -3.48
C MET A 150 4.68 14.40 -2.72
N THR A 151 4.56 14.06 -1.44
CA THR A 151 5.68 13.82 -0.53
C THR A 151 5.55 12.44 0.10
N MET A 152 6.53 11.57 -0.13
CA MET A 152 6.61 10.23 0.44
C MET A 152 7.52 10.22 1.67
N ILE A 153 6.97 9.83 2.81
CA ILE A 153 7.69 9.66 4.08
C ILE A 153 7.77 8.15 4.37
N THR A 154 8.85 7.53 3.92
CA THR A 154 9.07 6.09 3.90
C THR A 154 10.01 5.67 5.02
N ALA A 155 11.11 6.38 5.22
CA ALA A 155 12.25 5.91 6.00
C ALA A 155 11.86 5.49 7.43
N ILE A 156 11.01 6.27 8.10
CA ILE A 156 10.64 6.04 9.50
C ILE A 156 9.71 4.85 9.70
N THR A 157 8.84 4.53 8.74
CA THR A 157 7.80 3.50 8.86
C THR A 157 8.12 2.20 8.12
N HIS A 158 9.06 2.21 7.17
CA HIS A 158 9.29 1.10 6.23
C HIS A 158 9.49 -0.27 6.91
N ASP A 159 10.33 -0.32 7.95
CA ASP A 159 10.70 -1.58 8.61
C ASP A 159 10.00 -1.86 9.94
N GLU A 160 9.40 -0.83 10.55
CA GLU A 160 8.73 -0.89 11.86
C GLU A 160 7.55 0.08 11.88
N ILE A 161 6.33 -0.46 11.71
CA ILE A 161 5.10 0.35 11.64
C ILE A 161 4.82 1.15 12.91
N ASN A 162 5.29 0.70 14.07
CA ASN A 162 5.06 1.42 15.32
C ASN A 162 5.85 2.73 15.41
N ASN A 163 6.87 2.93 14.56
CA ASN A 163 7.59 4.20 14.48
C ASN A 163 6.71 5.34 13.93
N ALA A 164 5.57 5.05 13.30
CA ALA A 164 4.62 6.08 12.89
C ALA A 164 4.17 6.97 14.08
N ARG A 165 4.24 6.47 15.32
CA ARG A 165 3.97 7.28 16.53
C ARG A 165 4.94 8.44 16.73
N MET A 166 6.16 8.32 16.20
CA MET A 166 7.19 9.35 16.32
C MET A 166 6.89 10.57 15.46
N ILE A 167 6.01 10.44 14.46
CA ILE A 167 5.67 11.52 13.53
C ILE A 167 4.27 12.09 13.71
N ASP A 168 3.53 11.63 14.72
CA ASP A 168 2.17 12.13 15.00
C ASP A 168 2.17 13.66 15.20
N GLU A 169 3.08 14.17 16.04
CA GLU A 169 3.18 15.62 16.26
C GLU A 169 3.68 16.38 15.03
N HIS A 170 4.58 15.81 14.24
CA HIS A 170 5.08 16.44 13.02
C HIS A 170 3.98 16.61 11.97
N VAL A 171 3.15 15.58 11.75
CA VAL A 171 2.05 15.63 10.79
C VAL A 171 0.91 16.53 11.31
N LEU A 172 0.59 16.48 12.60
CA LEU A 172 -0.36 17.42 13.20
C LEU A 172 0.09 18.88 12.99
N ASN A 173 1.36 19.19 13.27
CA ASN A 173 1.90 20.53 13.11
C ASN A 173 1.93 20.97 11.65
N PHE A 174 2.18 20.06 10.71
CA PHE A 174 2.04 20.34 9.27
C PHE A 174 0.63 20.80 8.93
N TYR A 175 -0.42 20.08 9.36
CA TYR A 175 -1.80 20.48 9.11
C TYR A 175 -2.17 21.82 9.76
N LYS A 176 -1.71 22.06 11.00
CA LYS A 176 -1.89 23.36 11.67
C LYS A 176 -1.22 24.49 10.88
N GLN A 177 -0.01 24.27 10.39
CA GLN A 177 0.72 25.23 9.60
C GLN A 177 0.02 25.51 8.25
N LEU A 178 -0.52 24.48 7.57
CA LEU A 178 -1.33 24.68 6.37
C LEU A 178 -2.60 25.50 6.64
N MET A 179 -3.22 25.32 7.81
CA MET A 179 -4.39 26.08 8.23
C MET A 179 -4.03 27.55 8.50
N GLU A 180 -3.00 27.80 9.32
CA GLU A 180 -2.51 29.14 9.69
C GLU A 180 -2.09 29.95 8.45
N LYS A 181 -1.44 29.29 7.48
CA LYS A 181 -1.02 29.90 6.21
C LYS A 181 -2.11 29.99 5.14
N ASN A 182 -3.35 29.59 5.46
CA ASN A 182 -4.50 29.55 4.55
C ASN A 182 -4.36 28.60 3.35
N HIS A 183 -3.39 27.68 3.34
CA HIS A 183 -3.26 26.67 2.28
C HIS A 183 -4.46 25.72 2.23
N LEU A 184 -5.00 25.32 3.39
CA LEU A 184 -6.21 24.47 3.46
C LEU A 184 -7.47 25.12 2.88
N LYS A 185 -7.49 26.46 2.71
CA LYS A 185 -8.65 27.15 2.13
C LYS A 185 -8.77 26.97 0.62
N LYS A 186 -7.71 26.53 -0.06
CA LYS A 186 -7.66 26.44 -1.53
C LYS A 186 -7.16 25.10 -2.05
N SER A 187 -6.73 24.19 -1.16
CA SER A 187 -6.10 22.93 -1.53
C SER A 187 -6.93 21.73 -1.07
N LEU A 188 -7.02 20.71 -1.92
CA LEU A 188 -7.26 19.34 -1.49
C LEU A 188 -5.96 18.78 -0.92
N VAL A 189 -5.98 18.28 0.31
CA VAL A 189 -4.86 17.54 0.92
C VAL A 189 -5.25 16.07 1.02
N ILE A 190 -4.42 15.21 0.44
CA ILE A 190 -4.58 13.74 0.48
C ILE A 190 -3.50 13.18 1.38
N PHE A 191 -3.89 12.56 2.48
CA PHE A 191 -2.98 11.80 3.33
C PHE A 191 -3.26 10.32 3.16
N PHE A 192 -2.31 9.59 2.59
CA PHE A 192 -2.50 8.19 2.22
C PHE A 192 -1.27 7.33 2.50
N SER A 193 -1.48 6.02 2.51
CA SER A 193 -0.42 5.00 2.44
C SER A 193 -0.52 4.28 1.11
N ASP A 194 0.61 3.90 0.53
CA ASP A 194 0.66 3.03 -0.65
C ASP A 194 0.21 1.61 -0.28
N HIS A 195 0.75 1.06 0.81
CA HIS A 195 0.41 -0.24 1.38
C HIS A 195 0.46 -0.19 2.92
N GLY A 196 -0.03 -1.24 3.59
CA GLY A 196 0.16 -1.41 5.02
C GLY A 196 1.48 -2.12 5.38
N SER A 197 1.66 -2.55 6.62
CA SER A 197 2.89 -3.27 7.00
C SER A 197 3.00 -4.58 6.21
N ARG A 198 4.13 -4.81 5.55
CA ARG A 198 4.37 -6.08 4.84
C ARG A 198 4.74 -7.19 5.81
N TRP A 199 5.62 -6.87 6.77
CA TRP A 199 6.34 -7.83 7.60
C TRP A 199 6.28 -7.44 9.09
N GLY A 200 6.72 -8.33 9.97
CA GLY A 200 6.87 -8.06 11.41
C GLY A 200 5.77 -8.69 12.27
N LYS A 201 5.91 -8.63 13.59
CA LYS A 201 5.07 -9.38 14.54
C LYS A 201 3.57 -9.09 14.39
N ILE A 202 3.20 -7.88 13.98
CA ILE A 202 1.78 -7.54 13.79
C ILE A 202 1.14 -8.41 12.69
N ARG A 203 1.90 -8.80 11.65
CA ARG A 203 1.45 -9.67 10.56
C ARG A 203 1.13 -11.08 11.03
N GLU A 204 1.61 -11.47 12.20
CA GLU A 204 1.24 -12.72 12.86
C GLU A 204 -0.15 -12.66 13.53
N THR A 205 -0.89 -11.57 13.38
CA THR A 205 -2.28 -11.43 13.85
C THR A 205 -3.26 -11.23 12.69
N TYR A 206 -4.57 -11.42 12.93
CA TYR A 206 -5.59 -11.08 11.93
C TYR A 206 -5.68 -9.58 11.66
N ASN A 207 -5.64 -8.76 12.72
CA ASN A 207 -5.65 -7.30 12.57
C ASN A 207 -4.47 -6.81 11.73
N GLY A 208 -3.29 -7.43 11.84
CA GLY A 208 -2.16 -7.11 10.97
C GLY A 208 -2.33 -7.52 9.50
N ILE A 209 -3.24 -8.45 9.18
CA ILE A 209 -3.64 -8.74 7.79
C ILE A 209 -4.59 -7.68 7.26
N VAL A 210 -5.55 -7.29 8.09
CA VAL A 210 -6.46 -6.20 7.73
C VAL A 210 -5.67 -4.91 7.55
N GLU A 211 -4.84 -4.54 8.52
CA GLU A 211 -3.98 -3.35 8.45
C GLU A 211 -2.96 -3.40 7.29
N SER A 212 -2.46 -4.59 6.91
CA SER A 212 -1.53 -4.67 5.78
C SER A 212 -2.20 -4.36 4.45
N ARG A 213 -3.46 -4.75 4.28
CA ARG A 213 -4.20 -4.68 3.01
C ARG A 213 -5.18 -3.51 2.93
N ASN A 214 -5.37 -2.81 4.05
CA ASN A 214 -6.21 -1.62 4.19
C ASN A 214 -5.35 -0.39 4.50
N PRO A 215 -4.54 0.09 3.54
CA PRO A 215 -3.83 1.36 3.70
C PRO A 215 -4.82 2.49 3.95
N PHE A 216 -4.41 3.49 4.73
CA PHE A 216 -5.29 4.63 4.99
C PHE A 216 -5.36 5.55 3.77
N LEU A 217 -6.51 6.20 3.60
CA LEU A 217 -6.74 7.29 2.65
C LEU A 217 -7.66 8.31 3.33
N VAL A 218 -7.13 9.50 3.59
CA VAL A 218 -7.86 10.62 4.20
C VAL A 218 -7.84 11.81 3.27
N LEU A 219 -9.02 12.32 2.94
CA LEU A 219 -9.19 13.47 2.05
C LEU A 219 -9.64 14.69 2.84
N THR A 220 -8.91 15.79 2.73
CA THR A 220 -9.25 17.07 3.34
C THR A 220 -9.52 18.10 2.24
N PHE A 221 -10.80 18.43 2.02
CA PHE A 221 -11.21 19.41 1.03
C PHE A 221 -11.31 20.81 1.63
N PRO A 222 -11.14 21.88 0.82
CA PRO A 222 -11.39 23.22 1.30
C PRO A 222 -12.90 23.40 1.59
N PRO A 223 -13.29 24.00 2.73
CA PRO A 223 -14.70 24.04 3.15
C PRO A 223 -15.66 24.68 2.13
N TRP A 224 -15.20 25.67 1.37
CA TRP A 224 -16.03 26.32 0.35
C TRP A 224 -16.42 25.36 -0.78
N PHE A 225 -15.55 24.40 -1.13
CA PHE A 225 -15.80 23.46 -2.23
C PHE A 225 -16.94 22.52 -1.86
N LEU A 226 -16.91 21.96 -0.65
CA LEU A 226 -17.96 21.08 -0.14
C LEU A 226 -19.29 21.82 0.03
N LYS A 227 -19.25 23.08 0.49
CA LYS A 227 -20.44 23.94 0.58
C LYS A 227 -21.05 24.26 -0.78
N LYS A 228 -20.21 24.51 -1.79
CA LYS A 228 -20.65 24.82 -3.17
C LYS A 228 -21.17 23.58 -3.89
N TYR A 229 -20.61 22.40 -3.63
CA TYR A 229 -20.95 21.14 -4.28
C TYR A 229 -21.43 20.08 -3.27
N PRO A 230 -22.61 20.25 -2.65
CA PRO A 230 -23.10 19.37 -1.59
C PRO A 230 -23.37 17.93 -2.04
N ASN A 231 -23.64 17.72 -3.34
CA ASN A 231 -23.72 16.37 -3.91
C ASN A 231 -22.40 15.62 -3.78
N ILE A 232 -21.27 16.28 -4.11
CA ILE A 232 -19.94 15.68 -3.99
C ILE A 232 -19.63 15.38 -2.52
N SER A 233 -19.95 16.30 -1.60
CA SER A 233 -19.77 16.07 -0.17
C SER A 233 -20.51 14.83 0.33
N ARG A 234 -21.77 14.63 -0.11
CA ARG A 234 -22.55 13.43 0.25
C ARG A 234 -21.98 12.16 -0.38
N THR A 235 -21.56 12.22 -1.63
CA THR A 235 -20.96 11.08 -2.32
C THR A 235 -19.66 10.66 -1.62
N LEU A 236 -18.77 11.60 -1.31
CA LEU A 236 -17.54 11.34 -0.56
C LEU A 236 -17.84 10.70 0.80
N ASP A 237 -18.79 11.24 1.57
CA ASP A 237 -19.20 10.64 2.85
C ASP A 237 -19.68 9.20 2.68
N SER A 238 -20.55 8.94 1.69
CA SER A 238 -21.05 7.60 1.42
C SER A 238 -19.93 6.63 1.04
N ASN A 239 -18.94 7.12 0.28
CA ASN A 239 -17.81 6.35 -0.23
C ASN A 239 -16.77 6.01 0.85
N THR A 240 -16.75 6.72 1.98
CA THR A 240 -15.85 6.40 3.12
C THR A 240 -16.01 4.97 3.64
N ARG A 241 -17.19 4.38 3.42
CA ARG A 241 -17.59 3.02 3.82
C ARG A 241 -17.76 2.08 2.61
N ARG A 242 -17.07 2.36 1.50
CA ARG A 242 -17.09 1.56 0.28
C ARG A 242 -15.69 1.04 -0.05
N LEU A 243 -15.64 -0.10 -0.73
CA LEU A 243 -14.37 -0.65 -1.22
C LEU A 243 -13.81 0.27 -2.32
N THR A 244 -12.68 0.91 -2.01
CA THR A 244 -11.96 1.79 -2.94
C THR A 244 -10.52 1.31 -3.15
N SER A 245 -9.84 1.82 -4.16
CA SER A 245 -8.41 1.58 -4.41
C SER A 245 -7.73 2.82 -4.96
N HIS A 246 -6.40 2.79 -5.06
CA HIS A 246 -5.60 3.90 -5.61
C HIS A 246 -6.03 4.31 -7.03
N ALA A 247 -6.59 3.38 -7.82
CA ALA A 247 -7.14 3.69 -9.14
C ALA A 247 -8.34 4.65 -9.07
N ASP A 248 -9.17 4.53 -8.02
CA ASP A 248 -10.32 5.44 -7.82
C ASP A 248 -9.85 6.85 -7.44
N THR A 249 -8.83 6.92 -6.59
CA THR A 249 -8.18 8.18 -6.22
C THR A 249 -7.63 8.88 -7.46
N ARG A 250 -7.02 8.14 -8.39
CA ARG A 250 -6.58 8.69 -9.69
C ARG A 250 -7.74 9.25 -10.50
N GLN A 251 -8.84 8.51 -10.63
CA GLN A 251 -10.02 8.99 -11.37
C GLN A 251 -10.61 10.26 -10.74
N MET A 252 -10.63 10.36 -9.40
CA MET A 252 -11.03 11.58 -8.69
C MET A 252 -10.10 12.76 -9.02
N LEU A 253 -8.78 12.55 -9.02
CA LEU A 253 -7.81 13.60 -9.35
C LEU A 253 -7.98 14.10 -10.79
N LEU A 254 -8.25 13.19 -11.75
CA LEU A 254 -8.56 13.58 -13.12
C LEU A 254 -9.87 14.37 -13.20
N ASP A 255 -10.94 13.93 -12.54
CA ASP A 255 -12.20 14.68 -12.50
C ASP A 255 -12.04 16.05 -11.82
N LEU A 256 -11.20 16.14 -10.79
CA LEU A 256 -10.87 17.40 -10.12
C LEU A 256 -10.11 18.35 -11.06
N LEU A 257 -9.17 17.82 -11.85
CA LEU A 257 -8.37 18.62 -12.78
C LEU A 257 -9.22 19.26 -13.89
N TYR A 258 -10.26 18.56 -14.35
CA TYR A 258 -11.18 19.01 -15.40
C TYR A 258 -12.57 19.36 -14.86
N PHE A 259 -12.64 19.72 -13.58
CA PHE A 259 -13.89 19.92 -12.89
C PHE A 259 -14.69 21.09 -13.51
N GLY A 260 -15.85 20.78 -14.12
CA GLY A 260 -16.72 21.77 -14.76
C GLY A 260 -16.31 22.19 -16.18
N ALA A 261 -15.43 21.43 -16.85
CA ALA A 261 -15.04 21.70 -18.24
C ALA A 261 -16.16 21.29 -19.25
N GLU A 262 -16.35 22.09 -20.31
CA GLU A 262 -17.45 21.92 -21.29
C GLU A 262 -17.10 21.00 -22.49
N THR A 263 -15.82 20.74 -22.78
CA THR A 263 -15.35 19.86 -23.90
C THR A 263 -13.96 19.25 -23.60
N PRO A 264 -13.60 18.14 -24.28
CA PRO A 264 -13.52 16.84 -23.62
C PRO A 264 -12.55 16.77 -22.41
N THR A 265 -13.11 16.32 -21.29
CA THR A 265 -12.47 15.63 -20.15
C THR A 265 -11.69 14.36 -20.57
N PRO A 266 -10.79 13.86 -19.71
CA PRO A 266 -9.38 14.16 -19.46
C PRO A 266 -8.45 13.46 -20.49
N PRO A 267 -7.11 13.55 -20.33
CA PRO A 267 -6.13 12.58 -20.83
C PRO A 267 -6.55 11.12 -20.55
N PHE A 268 -5.87 10.17 -21.20
CA PHE A 268 -6.13 8.74 -21.14
C PHE A 268 -6.48 8.24 -19.72
N ARG A 269 -7.77 7.95 -19.47
CA ARG A 269 -8.28 7.49 -18.18
C ARG A 269 -7.86 6.05 -17.85
N GLY A 270 -7.64 5.23 -18.86
CA GLY A 270 -7.50 3.78 -18.70
C GLY A 270 -8.83 3.08 -18.40
N SER A 271 -8.75 1.78 -18.10
CA SER A 271 -9.88 0.91 -17.77
C SER A 271 -10.12 0.71 -16.28
N HIS A 272 -9.34 1.39 -15.42
CA HIS A 272 -9.31 1.14 -13.98
C HIS A 272 -9.82 2.32 -13.17
N GLY A 273 -10.56 1.98 -12.10
CA GLY A 273 -11.05 2.92 -11.11
C GLY A 273 -12.39 3.57 -11.49
N VAL A 274 -13.07 4.07 -10.46
CA VAL A 274 -14.25 4.91 -10.52
C VAL A 274 -13.94 6.15 -9.71
N SER A 275 -14.25 7.33 -10.24
CA SER A 275 -14.00 8.58 -9.51
C SER A 275 -14.71 8.60 -8.16
N LEU A 276 -13.99 9.03 -7.12
CA LEU A 276 -14.55 9.18 -5.77
C LEU A 276 -15.66 10.26 -5.68
N PHE A 277 -15.84 11.07 -6.74
CA PHE A 277 -16.98 11.99 -6.87
C PHE A 277 -18.27 11.32 -7.36
N SER A 278 -18.19 10.05 -7.78
CA SER A 278 -19.32 9.20 -8.15
C SER A 278 -19.61 8.17 -7.06
N GLU A 279 -20.87 7.79 -6.89
CA GLU A 279 -21.25 6.79 -5.87
C GLU A 279 -20.63 5.43 -6.20
N ILE A 280 -19.93 4.86 -5.22
CA ILE A 280 -19.33 3.54 -5.33
C ILE A 280 -20.32 2.51 -4.79
N SER A 281 -20.61 1.50 -5.60
CA SER A 281 -21.57 0.44 -5.27
C SER A 281 -21.26 -0.24 -3.93
N THR A 282 -22.30 -0.48 -3.14
CA THR A 282 -22.25 -1.29 -1.90
C THR A 282 -21.83 -2.74 -2.16
N HIS A 283 -22.03 -3.23 -3.40
CA HIS A 283 -21.76 -4.60 -3.81
C HIS A 283 -20.46 -4.73 -4.62
N ARG A 284 -19.65 -3.66 -4.69
CA ARG A 284 -18.42 -3.64 -5.47
C ARG A 284 -17.46 -4.75 -5.01
N THR A 285 -16.94 -5.48 -5.99
CA THR A 285 -15.99 -6.56 -5.81
C THR A 285 -14.55 -6.04 -5.90
N CYS A 286 -13.59 -6.82 -5.38
CA CYS A 286 -12.16 -6.51 -5.54
C CYS A 286 -11.73 -6.44 -7.01
N GLU A 287 -12.33 -7.26 -7.89
CA GLU A 287 -12.05 -7.23 -9.33
C GLU A 287 -12.46 -5.89 -9.95
N GLU A 288 -13.68 -5.42 -9.68
CA GLU A 288 -14.17 -4.09 -10.09
C GLU A 288 -13.37 -2.94 -9.44
N ALA A 289 -12.74 -3.20 -8.30
CA ALA A 289 -11.83 -2.26 -7.63
C ALA A 289 -10.38 -2.35 -8.13
N SER A 290 -10.07 -3.23 -9.08
CA SER A 290 -8.70 -3.50 -9.56
C SER A 290 -7.75 -3.90 -8.42
N ILE A 291 -8.28 -4.56 -7.40
CA ILE A 291 -7.56 -5.14 -6.26
C ILE A 291 -7.31 -6.62 -6.56
N PRO A 292 -6.05 -7.07 -6.66
CA PRO A 292 -5.74 -8.47 -6.87
C PRO A 292 -6.30 -9.37 -5.77
N LYS A 293 -6.65 -10.61 -6.13
CA LYS A 293 -7.20 -11.59 -5.18
C LYS A 293 -6.32 -11.82 -3.94
N ALA A 294 -5.00 -11.69 -4.08
CA ALA A 294 -4.05 -11.79 -2.97
C ALA A 294 -4.24 -10.68 -1.93
N GLU A 295 -4.57 -9.46 -2.37
CA GLU A 295 -4.72 -8.27 -1.52
C GLU A 295 -6.16 -8.02 -1.07
N CYS A 296 -7.10 -8.74 -1.66
CA CYS A 296 -8.51 -8.59 -1.38
C CYS A 296 -8.88 -9.03 0.05
N LEU A 297 -9.49 -8.13 0.81
CA LEU A 297 -10.05 -8.41 2.14
C LEU A 297 -11.49 -8.93 2.10
N CYS A 298 -12.18 -8.87 0.94
CA CYS A 298 -13.55 -9.37 0.83
C CYS A 298 -13.63 -10.87 1.17
N GLY A 299 -14.55 -11.24 2.08
CA GLY A 299 -14.75 -12.63 2.47
C GLY A 299 -13.60 -13.24 3.28
N LYS A 300 -12.68 -12.43 3.81
CA LYS A 300 -11.56 -12.89 4.66
C LYS A 300 -11.86 -12.82 6.15
N ASN A 301 -13.12 -12.64 6.55
CA ASN A 301 -13.51 -12.62 7.96
C ASN A 301 -13.29 -13.99 8.58
N VAL A 302 -12.52 -14.06 9.67
CA VAL A 302 -12.35 -15.29 10.45
C VAL A 302 -13.53 -15.42 11.40
N GLU A 303 -14.39 -16.43 11.18
CA GLU A 303 -15.53 -16.71 12.07
C GLU A 303 -15.04 -17.28 13.40
N ARG A 304 -14.08 -18.21 13.33
CA ARG A 304 -13.55 -18.92 14.50
C ARG A 304 -12.15 -19.43 14.24
N TYR A 305 -11.29 -19.34 15.26
CA TYR A 305 -10.01 -20.03 15.29
C TYR A 305 -10.19 -21.46 15.81
N LEU A 306 -9.52 -22.41 15.17
CA LEU A 306 -9.50 -23.80 15.60
C LEU A 306 -8.45 -24.00 16.70
N ASP A 307 -8.74 -24.88 17.65
CA ASP A 307 -7.75 -25.38 18.59
C ASP A 307 -6.66 -26.14 17.83
N HIS A 308 -5.40 -26.05 18.28
CA HIS A 308 -4.29 -26.79 17.67
C HIS A 308 -4.49 -28.31 17.76
N SER A 309 -5.29 -28.81 18.70
CA SER A 309 -5.64 -30.22 18.85
C SER A 309 -6.79 -30.67 17.93
N ALA A 310 -7.40 -29.77 17.15
CA ALA A 310 -8.51 -30.14 16.28
C ALA A 310 -8.03 -31.10 15.15
N PRO A 311 -8.83 -32.14 14.82
CA PRO A 311 -8.40 -33.22 13.93
C PRO A 311 -8.07 -32.75 12.50
N GLU A 312 -8.65 -31.64 12.05
CA GLU A 312 -8.42 -31.08 10.72
C GLU A 312 -7.09 -30.32 10.62
N VAL A 313 -6.56 -29.80 11.74
CA VAL A 313 -5.40 -28.89 11.75
C VAL A 313 -4.15 -29.51 11.13
N PRO A 314 -3.75 -30.76 11.46
CA PRO A 314 -2.60 -31.41 10.82
C PRO A 314 -2.75 -31.53 9.30
N ALA A 315 -3.93 -31.92 8.81
CA ALA A 315 -4.18 -32.07 7.37
C ALA A 315 -4.07 -30.72 6.64
N LEU A 316 -4.65 -29.67 7.20
CA LEU A 316 -4.60 -28.31 6.65
C LEU A 316 -3.17 -27.74 6.64
N ALA A 317 -2.42 -27.93 7.72
CA ALA A 317 -1.03 -27.49 7.82
C ALA A 317 -0.11 -28.23 6.85
N ASN A 318 -0.28 -29.56 6.73
CA ASN A 318 0.50 -30.37 5.79
C ASN A 318 0.18 -30.06 4.34
N ALA A 319 -1.09 -29.78 4.01
CA ALA A 319 -1.48 -29.34 2.67
C ALA A 319 -0.74 -28.04 2.29
N LEU A 320 -0.72 -27.06 3.21
CA LEU A 320 0.00 -25.81 3.00
C LEU A 320 1.51 -26.04 2.86
N LEU A 321 2.12 -26.84 3.74
CA LEU A 321 3.54 -27.18 3.66
C LEU A 321 3.91 -27.86 2.33
N ALA A 322 3.09 -28.80 1.85
CA ALA A 322 3.31 -29.46 0.56
C ALA A 322 3.25 -28.45 -0.59
N ALA A 323 2.32 -27.50 -0.53
CA ALA A 323 2.20 -26.44 -1.53
C ALA A 323 3.39 -25.46 -1.49
N ILE A 324 3.97 -25.20 -0.32
CA ILE A 324 5.20 -24.43 -0.15
C ILE A 324 6.38 -25.19 -0.77
N LYS A 325 6.56 -26.46 -0.40
CA LYS A 325 7.64 -27.33 -0.93
C LYS A 325 7.63 -27.40 -2.45
N ARG A 326 6.46 -27.55 -3.07
CA ARG A 326 6.30 -27.61 -4.52
C ARG A 326 6.75 -26.33 -5.24
N ARG A 327 6.71 -25.19 -4.57
CA ARG A 327 7.15 -23.88 -5.10
C ARG A 327 8.61 -23.55 -4.76
N SER A 328 9.25 -24.33 -3.88
CA SER A 328 10.66 -24.19 -3.56
C SER A 328 11.51 -24.89 -4.61
N ASP A 329 12.62 -24.29 -5.01
CA ASP A 329 13.59 -24.92 -5.91
C ASP A 329 14.50 -25.88 -5.12
N PRO A 330 14.39 -27.21 -5.32
CA PRO A 330 15.15 -28.19 -4.56
C PRO A 330 16.65 -28.17 -4.89
N LYS A 331 17.09 -27.53 -5.98
CA LYS A 331 18.52 -27.43 -6.32
C LYS A 331 19.23 -26.45 -5.38
N ASN A 332 18.67 -25.26 -5.23
CA ASN A 332 19.32 -24.15 -4.51
C ASN A 332 18.78 -23.93 -3.08
N CYS A 333 17.56 -24.37 -2.78
CA CYS A 333 16.90 -24.15 -1.49
C CYS A 333 16.94 -25.41 -0.61
N GLN A 334 17.04 -25.20 0.71
CA GLN A 334 16.85 -26.24 1.71
C GLN A 334 15.38 -26.69 1.71
N GLU A 335 15.14 -27.98 1.99
CA GLU A 335 13.78 -28.49 2.10
C GLU A 335 13.14 -28.02 3.42
N TYR A 336 11.95 -27.45 3.33
CA TYR A 336 11.21 -27.01 4.52
C TYR A 336 10.58 -28.16 5.29
N SER A 337 10.55 -28.06 6.61
CA SER A 337 9.78 -28.92 7.51
C SER A 337 8.90 -28.05 8.40
N LEU A 338 7.78 -28.60 8.88
CA LEU A 338 6.90 -27.89 9.80
C LEU A 338 7.62 -27.70 11.14
N ASP A 339 7.76 -26.45 11.60
CA ASP A 339 8.19 -26.12 12.97
C ASP A 339 6.98 -26.17 13.90
N LYS A 340 5.96 -25.36 13.58
CA LYS A 340 4.70 -25.30 14.33
C LYS A 340 3.57 -24.71 13.49
N VAL A 341 2.34 -25.09 13.81
CA VAL A 341 1.13 -24.39 13.37
C VAL A 341 0.96 -23.15 14.23
N ILE A 342 0.82 -21.97 13.62
CA ILE A 342 0.59 -20.72 14.35
C ILE A 342 -0.91 -20.53 14.59
N MET A 343 -1.70 -20.60 13.52
CA MET A 343 -3.16 -20.46 13.61
C MET A 343 -3.85 -21.11 12.42
N VAL A 344 -5.07 -21.57 12.66
CA VAL A 344 -6.03 -21.99 11.63
C VAL A 344 -7.34 -21.28 11.91
N GLY A 345 -7.77 -20.43 10.97
CA GLY A 345 -9.02 -19.68 11.06
C GLY A 345 -10.02 -20.16 10.03
N LEU A 346 -11.21 -20.58 10.46
CA LEU A 346 -12.34 -20.83 9.57
C LEU A 346 -12.83 -19.49 9.02
N LEU A 347 -12.86 -19.36 7.69
CA LEU A 347 -13.32 -18.15 7.02
C LEU A 347 -14.82 -18.18 6.80
N ALA A 348 -15.44 -17.00 6.95
CA ALA A 348 -16.86 -16.84 6.76
C ALA A 348 -17.28 -17.18 5.34
N LYS A 349 -18.34 -17.99 5.19
CA LYS A 349 -18.91 -18.27 3.87
C LYS A 349 -19.50 -16.98 3.31
N ALA A 350 -19.07 -16.59 2.11
CA ALA A 350 -19.75 -15.53 1.37
C ALA A 350 -21.23 -15.89 1.21
N ALA A 351 -22.12 -14.88 1.18
CA ALA A 351 -23.57 -15.10 1.09
C ALA A 351 -23.96 -16.01 -0.10
N LYS A 352 -23.23 -15.91 -1.22
CA LYS A 352 -23.41 -16.76 -2.42
C LYS A 352 -22.88 -18.19 -2.28
N GLN A 353 -22.10 -18.51 -1.26
CA GLN A 353 -21.48 -19.81 -1.01
C GLN A 353 -22.06 -20.56 0.20
N LYS A 354 -23.15 -20.09 0.81
CA LYS A 354 -23.78 -20.77 1.96
C LYS A 354 -24.11 -22.25 1.70
N ASN A 355 -24.43 -22.61 0.45
CA ASN A 355 -24.76 -23.98 0.04
C ASN A 355 -23.54 -24.84 -0.37
N SER A 356 -22.32 -24.30 -0.28
CA SER A 356 -21.10 -25.08 -0.54
C SER A 356 -20.86 -26.06 0.61
N ALA A 357 -20.66 -27.34 0.28
CA ALA A 357 -20.22 -28.36 1.22
C ALA A 357 -18.76 -28.14 1.68
N GLN A 358 -18.02 -27.25 1.02
CA GLN A 358 -16.61 -26.99 1.32
C GLN A 358 -16.44 -25.94 2.42
N LYS A 359 -15.47 -26.18 3.30
CA LYS A 359 -14.98 -25.22 4.30
C LYS A 359 -13.72 -24.54 3.77
N VAL A 360 -13.53 -23.27 4.10
CA VAL A 360 -12.36 -22.50 3.68
C VAL A 360 -11.63 -22.01 4.92
N TYR A 361 -10.32 -22.27 4.97
CA TYR A 361 -9.48 -21.95 6.11
C TYR A 361 -8.36 -21.00 5.70
N SER A 362 -8.04 -20.04 6.56
CA SER A 362 -6.73 -19.38 6.56
C SER A 362 -5.80 -20.18 7.45
N VAL A 363 -4.69 -20.65 6.91
CA VAL A 363 -3.73 -21.53 7.59
C VAL A 363 -2.40 -20.81 7.66
N ARG A 364 -1.81 -20.75 8.86
CA ARG A 364 -0.51 -20.13 9.09
C ARG A 364 0.43 -21.09 9.79
N VAL A 365 1.61 -21.27 9.20
CA VAL A 365 2.62 -22.20 9.66
C VAL A 365 3.98 -21.51 9.77
N LYS A 366 4.77 -21.93 10.76
CA LYS A 366 6.19 -21.65 10.82
C LYS A 366 6.95 -22.87 10.33
N VAL A 367 8.01 -22.67 9.56
CA VAL A 367 8.84 -23.75 8.99
C VAL A 367 10.30 -23.64 9.41
N ARG A 368 11.02 -24.75 9.31
CA ARG A 368 12.49 -24.85 9.40
C ARG A 368 13.08 -25.35 8.07
N PRO A 369 14.31 -24.96 7.71
CA PRO A 369 15.19 -24.01 8.40
C PRO A 369 14.77 -22.54 8.20
N GLY A 370 15.40 -21.62 8.94
CA GLY A 370 15.24 -20.17 8.76
C GLY A 370 14.05 -19.55 9.49
N GLY A 371 13.13 -20.36 10.01
CA GLY A 371 12.01 -19.87 10.82
C GLY A 371 10.97 -19.07 10.03
N ALA A 372 10.91 -19.26 8.71
CA ALA A 372 9.97 -18.55 7.84
C ALA A 372 8.52 -18.80 8.26
N ILE A 373 7.69 -17.77 8.17
CA ILE A 373 6.26 -17.85 8.47
C ILE A 373 5.50 -17.72 7.16
N PHE A 374 4.68 -18.72 6.84
CA PHE A 374 3.83 -18.73 5.65
C PHE A 374 2.35 -18.73 6.01
N GLU A 375 1.56 -18.07 5.17
CA GLU A 375 0.11 -18.10 5.21
C GLU A 375 -0.47 -18.49 3.84
N GLY A 376 -1.50 -19.33 3.86
CA GLY A 376 -2.25 -19.67 2.66
C GLY A 376 -3.71 -19.96 2.97
N THR A 377 -4.55 -19.86 1.94
CA THR A 377 -5.95 -20.28 2.02
C THR A 377 -6.07 -21.74 1.58
N VAL A 378 -6.70 -22.57 2.41
CA VAL A 378 -6.92 -24.00 2.15
C VAL A 378 -8.42 -24.29 2.16
N THR A 379 -8.93 -24.85 1.08
CA THR A 379 -10.31 -25.34 0.98
C THR A 379 -10.33 -26.83 1.29
N ALA A 380 -11.25 -27.27 2.15
CA ALA A 380 -11.43 -28.68 2.48
C ALA A 380 -12.87 -29.14 2.19
N GLY A 381 -13.01 -30.38 1.70
CA GLY A 381 -14.31 -31.06 1.56
C GLY A 381 -14.92 -31.48 2.91
N THR A 382 -16.12 -32.07 2.89
CA THR A 382 -16.85 -32.49 4.11
C THR A 382 -16.14 -33.54 4.96
N ASP A 383 -15.27 -34.34 4.33
CA ASP A 383 -14.53 -35.41 4.99
C ASP A 383 -13.10 -34.97 5.38
N ASP A 384 -12.76 -33.70 5.16
CA ASP A 384 -11.45 -33.06 5.40
C ASP A 384 -10.22 -33.76 4.76
N LYS A 385 -10.44 -34.79 3.92
CA LYS A 385 -9.40 -35.55 3.19
C LYS A 385 -8.95 -34.91 1.89
N GLU A 386 -9.87 -34.24 1.18
CA GLU A 386 -9.53 -33.48 -0.03
C GLU A 386 -9.28 -32.03 0.34
N THR A 387 -8.01 -31.63 0.25
CA THR A 387 -7.58 -30.24 0.49
C THR A 387 -7.05 -29.61 -0.79
N LYS A 388 -7.46 -28.37 -1.06
CA LYS A 388 -6.94 -27.54 -2.15
C LYS A 388 -6.37 -26.26 -1.59
N VAL A 389 -5.07 -26.05 -1.79
CA VAL A 389 -4.40 -24.80 -1.42
C VAL A 389 -4.53 -23.81 -2.57
N SER A 390 -4.89 -22.57 -2.23
CA SER A 390 -4.91 -21.45 -3.17
C SER A 390 -3.53 -21.23 -3.81
N ASP A 391 -3.52 -20.69 -5.02
CA ASP A 391 -2.28 -20.38 -5.73
C ASP A 391 -1.45 -19.29 -5.03
N TYR A 392 -2.11 -18.44 -4.24
CA TYR A 392 -1.49 -17.40 -3.45
C TYR A 392 -1.12 -17.91 -2.05
N ILE A 393 0.19 -17.95 -1.78
CA ILE A 393 0.79 -18.19 -0.46
C ILE A 393 1.72 -17.01 -0.17
N GLU A 394 1.60 -16.44 1.02
CA GLU A 394 2.39 -15.30 1.47
C GLU A 394 3.47 -15.75 2.46
N ARG A 395 4.63 -15.10 2.42
CA ARG A 395 5.65 -15.18 3.47
C ARG A 395 5.58 -13.92 4.32
N LEU A 396 5.25 -14.06 5.60
CA LEU A 396 5.03 -12.95 6.53
C LEU A 396 6.32 -12.49 7.24
N SER A 397 7.35 -13.34 7.24
CA SER A 397 8.65 -13.06 7.84
C SER A 397 9.58 -12.33 6.86
N LYS A 398 10.43 -11.43 7.37
CA LYS A 398 11.54 -10.86 6.57
C LYS A 398 12.42 -12.00 6.03
N TYR A 399 12.98 -11.82 4.84
CA TYR A 399 13.75 -12.87 4.17
C TYR A 399 15.02 -12.36 3.46
N LYS A 400 15.35 -11.08 3.60
CA LYS A 400 16.62 -10.51 3.11
C LYS A 400 17.78 -11.20 3.81
N GLY A 401 18.76 -11.64 3.04
CA GLY A 401 19.93 -12.41 3.47
C GLY A 401 19.71 -13.93 3.51
N GLU A 402 18.50 -14.41 3.22
CA GLU A 402 18.16 -15.84 3.28
C GLU A 402 17.91 -16.50 1.91
N VAL A 403 17.72 -15.71 0.85
CA VAL A 403 17.01 -16.15 -0.37
C VAL A 403 17.75 -15.81 -1.66
N GLU A 404 18.88 -15.13 -1.57
CA GLU A 404 19.62 -14.51 -2.69
C GLU A 404 20.17 -15.50 -3.72
N CYS A 405 20.12 -16.81 -3.44
CA CYS A 405 20.39 -17.87 -4.42
C CYS A 405 19.28 -18.02 -5.47
N GLN A 406 18.14 -17.35 -5.31
CA GLN A 406 17.05 -17.32 -6.29
C GLN A 406 17.06 -16.02 -7.10
N PRO A 407 16.89 -16.08 -8.42
CA PRO A 407 17.04 -14.93 -9.30
C PRO A 407 15.84 -13.98 -9.27
N THR A 408 14.63 -14.48 -8.98
CA THR A 408 13.42 -13.64 -8.99
C THR A 408 12.78 -13.51 -7.60
N SER A 409 12.15 -12.36 -7.33
CA SER A 409 11.44 -12.14 -6.06
C SER A 409 10.30 -13.14 -5.81
N LYS A 410 9.70 -13.70 -6.88
CA LYS A 410 8.65 -14.72 -6.75
C LYS A 410 9.21 -16.04 -6.22
N GLU A 411 10.38 -16.46 -6.68
CA GLU A 411 11.07 -17.68 -6.23
C GLU A 411 11.69 -17.48 -4.84
N GLN A 412 12.25 -16.30 -4.58
CA GLN A 412 12.84 -15.92 -3.29
C GLN A 412 11.89 -16.13 -2.11
N ILE A 413 10.59 -15.85 -2.27
CA ILE A 413 9.56 -16.06 -1.23
C ILE A 413 9.62 -17.49 -0.65
N PHE A 414 9.82 -18.50 -1.51
CA PHE A 414 9.74 -19.91 -1.15
C PHE A 414 11.10 -20.55 -0.89
N CYS A 415 12.16 -19.77 -0.70
CA CYS A 415 13.51 -20.30 -0.56
C CYS A 415 14.14 -20.04 0.80
N TYR A 416 15.00 -20.96 1.22
CA TYR A 416 16.07 -20.73 2.18
C TYR A 416 17.35 -21.33 1.59
N CYS A 417 18.34 -20.50 1.26
CA CYS A 417 19.48 -20.95 0.47
C CYS A 417 20.33 -22.00 1.18
N LYS A 418 20.78 -23.03 0.44
CA LYS A 418 21.60 -24.11 0.99
C LYS A 418 22.92 -23.65 1.60
N GLY A 419 23.49 -22.54 1.11
CA GLY A 419 24.70 -21.93 1.65
C GLY A 419 24.52 -21.24 3.02
N ASN A 420 23.28 -21.07 3.49
CA ASN A 420 23.03 -20.44 4.77
C ASN A 420 23.18 -21.43 5.92
N LYS A 421 23.73 -20.98 7.06
CA LYS A 421 23.79 -21.78 8.28
C LYS A 421 22.38 -22.20 8.71
N MET A 422 22.18 -23.46 9.10
CA MET A 422 20.90 -23.89 9.68
C MET A 422 20.68 -23.15 11.00
N LYS A 423 19.57 -22.42 11.10
CA LYS A 423 19.08 -21.75 12.32
C LYS A 423 17.79 -22.40 12.79
#